data_AF-A0A8D8ESA9-F1
#
_entry.id   AF-A0A8D8ESA9-F1
#
_cell.length_a   1.000
_cell.length_b   1.000
_cell.length_c   1.000
_cell.angle_alpha   90.00
_cell.angle_beta   90.00
_cell.angle_gamma   90.00
#
_symmetry.space_group_name_H-M   'P 1'
#
loop_
_entity.id
_entity.type
_entity.pdbx_description
1 polymer ?
#
loop_
_entity_poly.entity_id
_entity_poly.type
_entity_poly.pdbx_seq_one_letter_code
_entity_poly.pdbx_strand_id
1 'polypeptide(L)'
;MCKLFKLKYDHPEWFVDKPLTHYEDLLNRNIKFVLDKRDKKGRRIFVSRLGALDINVSSATDLAHLDELWVEYMLNDLETQQNGIVCLLDMSGYSIKSMR
;
A
#
# COMPACT_ATOMS: atom_id res chain seq x y z
N MET A 1 14.92 13.32 -5.89
CA MET A 1 13.83 13.34 -6.89
C MET A 1 14.04 12.33 -8.03
N CYS A 2 15.24 12.19 -8.62
CA CYS A 2 15.47 11.30 -9.78
C CYS A 2 15.16 9.80 -9.57
N LYS A 3 15.22 9.27 -8.34
CA LYS A 3 15.01 7.83 -8.09
C LYS A 3 13.55 7.39 -8.31
N LEU A 4 12.58 8.20 -7.90
CA LEU A 4 11.16 7.88 -8.06
C LEU A 4 10.77 7.88 -9.55
N PHE A 5 11.17 8.92 -10.29
CA PHE A 5 10.91 9.00 -11.73
C PHE A 5 11.58 7.86 -12.50
N LYS A 6 12.81 7.47 -12.12
CA LYS A 6 13.46 6.29 -12.70
C LYS A 6 12.67 5.01 -12.40
N LEU A 7 12.20 4.82 -11.16
CA LEU A 7 11.39 3.66 -10.80
C LEU A 7 10.07 3.61 -11.60
N LYS A 8 9.37 4.75 -11.74
CA LYS A 8 8.14 4.85 -12.56
C LYS A 8 8.41 4.59 -14.05
N TYR A 9 9.56 5.00 -14.55
CA TYR A 9 9.95 4.76 -15.95
C TYR A 9 10.32 3.29 -16.20
N ASP A 10 11.10 2.68 -15.29
CA ASP A 10 11.60 1.32 -15.43
C ASP A 10 10.49 0.27 -15.18
N HIS A 11 9.49 0.58 -14.34
CA HIS A 11 8.41 -0.33 -13.92
C HIS A 11 7.03 0.35 -13.89
N PRO A 12 6.52 0.85 -15.02
CA PRO A 12 5.25 1.58 -15.05
C PRO A 12 4.06 0.74 -14.57
N GLU A 13 4.10 -0.58 -14.71
CA GLU A 13 3.04 -1.51 -14.30
C GLU A 13 2.86 -1.66 -12.79
N TRP A 14 3.74 -1.08 -11.98
CA TRP A 14 3.59 -1.02 -10.52
C TRP A 14 2.82 0.20 -10.05
N PHE A 15 2.57 1.15 -10.95
CA PHE A 15 1.98 2.44 -10.63
C PHE A 15 0.57 2.59 -11.20
N VAL A 16 -0.28 3.27 -10.44
CA VAL A 16 -1.66 3.60 -10.73
C VAL A 16 -1.73 4.42 -12.00
N ASP A 17 -2.43 3.87 -13.00
CA ASP A 17 -2.60 4.44 -14.34
C ASP A 17 -4.06 4.77 -14.67
N LYS A 18 -5.00 4.39 -13.81
CA LYS A 18 -6.45 4.51 -14.02
C LYS A 18 -7.13 5.36 -12.95
N PRO A 19 -8.40 5.76 -13.17
CA PRO A 19 -9.19 6.44 -12.14
C PRO A 19 -9.41 5.57 -10.90
N LEU A 20 -9.61 6.19 -9.74
CA LEU A 20 -9.86 5.50 -8.45
C LEU A 20 -11.00 4.49 -8.52
N THR A 21 -12.05 4.76 -9.30
CA THR A 21 -13.19 3.85 -9.49
C THR A 21 -12.78 2.50 -10.08
N HIS A 22 -11.65 2.42 -10.79
CA HIS A 22 -11.12 1.15 -11.28
C HIS A 22 -10.59 0.25 -10.15
N TYR A 23 -10.12 0.84 -9.05
CA TYR A 23 -9.50 0.13 -7.93
C TYR A 23 -10.45 -0.05 -6.75
N GLU A 24 -11.73 0.30 -6.89
CA GLU A 24 -12.72 0.27 -5.81
C GLU A 24 -12.86 -1.13 -5.19
N ASP A 25 -12.98 -2.17 -6.01
CA ASP A 25 -13.03 -3.56 -5.53
C ASP A 25 -11.78 -3.94 -4.75
N LEU A 26 -10.61 -3.49 -5.21
CA LEU A 26 -9.33 -3.80 -4.59
C LEU A 26 -9.18 -3.08 -3.24
N LEU A 27 -9.62 -1.83 -3.15
CA LEU A 27 -9.68 -1.05 -1.89
C LEU A 27 -10.68 -1.69 -0.90
N ASN A 28 -11.84 -2.11 -1.38
CA ASN A 28 -12.90 -2.71 -0.56
C ASN A 28 -12.54 -4.07 0.05
N ARG A 29 -11.55 -4.79 -0.51
CA ARG A 29 -11.00 -6.01 0.11
C ARG A 29 -10.29 -5.75 1.43
N ASN A 30 -9.92 -4.50 1.72
CA ASN A 30 -9.31 -4.08 2.98
C ASN A 30 -8.03 -4.88 3.33
N ILE A 31 -7.24 -5.22 2.30
CA ILE A 31 -5.93 -5.89 2.43
C ILE A 31 -4.92 -4.92 3.03
N LYS A 32 -4.96 -3.66 2.58
CA LYS A 32 -4.12 -2.58 3.07
C LYS A 32 -4.99 -1.38 3.42
N PHE A 33 -4.69 -0.73 4.53
CA PHE A 33 -5.44 0.44 5.01
C PHE A 33 -4.62 1.27 5.99
N VAL A 34 -5.10 2.50 6.23
CA VAL A 34 -4.46 3.47 7.12
C VAL A 34 -5.31 3.63 8.37
N LEU A 35 -4.68 3.66 9.54
CA LEU A 35 -5.40 3.94 10.79
C LEU A 35 -5.62 5.45 10.97
N ASP A 36 -6.77 5.80 11.54
CA ASP A 36 -7.12 7.18 11.89
C ASP A 36 -6.11 7.79 12.88
N LYS A 37 -5.65 6.96 13.83
CA LYS A 37 -4.70 7.36 14.87
C LYS A 37 -3.26 7.21 14.41
N ARG A 38 -2.41 8.05 14.97
CA ARG A 38 -0.95 7.98 14.84
C ARG A 38 -0.33 7.22 15.99
N ASP A 39 0.92 6.83 15.82
CA ASP A 39 1.70 6.29 16.92
C ASP A 39 2.20 7.39 17.88
N LYS A 40 2.94 7.00 18.93
CA LYS A 40 3.48 7.93 19.93
C LYS A 40 4.51 8.93 19.38
N LYS A 41 4.95 8.79 18.14
CA LYS A 41 5.92 9.65 17.45
C LYS A 41 5.26 10.51 16.35
N GLY A 42 3.93 10.52 16.26
CA GLY A 42 3.21 11.26 15.21
C GLY A 42 3.26 10.59 13.83
N ARG A 43 3.73 9.33 13.75
CA ARG A 43 3.82 8.61 12.47
C ARG A 43 2.46 8.10 12.06
N ARG A 44 2.16 8.20 10.77
CA ARG A 44 0.96 7.59 10.20
C ARG A 44 1.10 6.07 10.21
N ILE A 45 0.08 5.35 10.69
CA ILE A 45 0.12 3.90 10.79
C ILE A 45 -0.56 3.30 9.55
N PHE A 46 0.23 2.61 8.73
CA PHE A 46 -0.23 1.85 7.58
C PHE A 46 -0.25 0.36 7.95
N VAL A 47 -1.33 -0.34 7.63
CA VAL A 47 -1.50 -1.76 7.95
C VAL A 47 -1.61 -2.55 6.66
N SER A 48 -0.87 -3.65 6.56
CA SER A 48 -0.95 -4.62 5.46
C SER A 48 -1.23 -6.00 6.03
N ARG A 49 -2.38 -6.58 5.67
CA ARG A 49 -2.85 -7.90 6.09
C ARG A 49 -2.52 -8.94 5.03
N LEU A 50 -1.38 -9.58 5.18
CA LEU A 50 -0.90 -10.54 4.18
C LEU A 50 -1.75 -11.82 4.15
N GLY A 51 -2.37 -12.23 5.25
CA GLY A 51 -3.31 -13.37 5.24
C GLY A 51 -4.65 -13.09 4.59
N ALA A 52 -5.00 -11.82 4.34
CA ALA A 52 -6.19 -11.46 3.57
C ALA A 52 -5.93 -11.50 2.05
N LEU A 53 -4.69 -11.77 1.64
CA LEU A 53 -4.31 -11.88 0.24
C LEU A 53 -4.75 -13.22 -0.34
N ASP A 54 -5.65 -13.18 -1.32
CA ASP A 54 -5.86 -14.31 -2.23
C ASP A 54 -4.91 -14.18 -3.43
N ILE A 55 -3.85 -14.98 -3.43
CA ILE A 55 -2.83 -15.02 -4.50
C ILE A 55 -3.36 -15.54 -5.83
N ASN A 56 -4.53 -16.18 -5.86
CA ASN A 56 -5.15 -16.63 -7.11
C ASN A 56 -5.94 -15.51 -7.79
N VAL A 57 -6.27 -14.45 -7.04
CA VAL A 57 -7.15 -13.37 -7.46
C VAL A 57 -6.41 -12.03 -7.53
N SER A 58 -5.38 -11.82 -6.71
CA SER A 58 -4.64 -10.56 -6.62
C SER A 58 -3.22 -10.74 -7.11
N SER A 59 -2.77 -9.88 -8.01
CA SER A 59 -1.39 -9.88 -8.49
C SER A 59 -0.46 -9.09 -7.57
N ALA A 60 0.85 -9.23 -7.78
CA ALA A 60 1.84 -8.34 -7.13
C ALA A 60 1.65 -6.87 -7.54
N THR A 61 1.20 -6.60 -8.77
CA THR A 61 0.93 -5.25 -9.26
C THR A 61 -0.28 -4.64 -8.57
N ASP A 62 -1.33 -5.42 -8.26
CA ASP A 62 -2.47 -4.95 -7.46
C ASP A 62 -2.02 -4.47 -6.08
N LEU A 63 -1.09 -5.20 -5.46
CA LEU A 63 -0.54 -4.80 -4.16
C LEU A 63 0.32 -3.54 -4.26
N ALA A 64 1.07 -3.37 -5.36
CA ALA A 64 1.83 -2.16 -5.61
C ALA A 64 0.91 -0.94 -5.84
N HIS A 65 -0.19 -1.12 -6.59
CA HIS A 65 -1.21 -0.07 -6.77
C HIS A 65 -1.84 0.34 -5.43
N LEU A 66 -2.17 -0.62 -4.56
CA LEU A 66 -2.65 -0.30 -3.21
C LEU A 66 -1.61 0.49 -2.40
N ASP A 67 -0.33 0.13 -2.50
CA ASP A 67 0.73 0.87 -1.83
C ASP A 67 0.83 2.31 -2.34
N GLU A 68 0.81 2.53 -3.66
CA GLU A 68 0.86 3.89 -4.22
C GLU A 68 -0.38 4.70 -3.80
N LEU A 69 -1.59 4.16 -3.94
CA LEU A 69 -2.82 4.86 -3.56
C LEU A 69 -2.79 5.32 -2.10
N TRP A 70 -2.42 4.42 -1.18
CA TRP A 70 -2.35 4.75 0.24
C TRP A 70 -1.18 5.67 0.57
N VAL A 71 -0.01 5.49 -0.04
CA VAL A 71 1.14 6.37 0.19
C VAL A 71 0.88 7.78 -0.34
N GLU A 72 0.34 7.95 -1.53
CA GLU A 72 -0.06 9.26 -2.07
C GLU A 72 -1.12 9.92 -1.17
N TYR A 73 -2.11 9.16 -0.68
CA TYR A 73 -3.06 9.68 0.30
C TYR A 73 -2.37 10.14 1.60
N MET A 74 -1.51 9.31 2.18
CA MET A 74 -0.80 9.62 3.43
C MET A 74 0.16 10.81 3.28
N LEU A 75 0.80 10.98 2.12
CA LEU A 75 1.73 12.06 1.84
C LEU A 75 1.04 13.40 1.58
N ASN A 76 -0.27 13.45 1.38
CA ASN A 76 -1.04 14.70 1.32
C ASN A 76 -1.18 15.41 2.68
N ASP A 77 -0.64 14.83 3.75
CA ASP A 77 -0.70 15.38 5.10
C ASP A 77 0.70 15.78 5.62
N LEU A 78 0.83 17.05 6.05
CA LEU A 78 2.10 17.66 6.45
C LEU A 78 2.74 16.96 7.65
N GLU A 79 1.94 16.53 8.62
CA GLU A 79 2.46 15.83 9.80
C GLU A 79 3.06 14.48 9.41
N THR A 80 2.48 13.79 8.42
CA THR A 80 3.06 12.56 7.86
C THR A 80 4.34 12.83 7.08
N GLN A 81 4.44 13.93 6.34
CA GLN A 81 5.68 14.32 5.66
C GLN A 81 6.82 14.61 6.66
N GLN A 82 6.49 15.14 7.84
CA GLN A 82 7.46 15.47 8.89
C GLN A 82 7.87 14.25 9.73
N ASN A 83 6.88 13.45 10.16
CA ASN A 83 7.13 12.36 11.12
C ASN A 83 7.33 11.01 10.45
N GLY A 84 6.85 10.85 9.21
CA GLY A 84 6.93 9.62 8.43
C GLY A 84 5.77 8.66 8.66
N ILE A 85 5.93 7.46 8.09
CA ILE A 85 4.96 6.37 8.10
C ILE A 85 5.55 5.17 8.83
N VAL A 86 4.73 4.42 9.55
CA VAL A 86 5.08 3.10 10.09
C VAL A 86 4.16 2.05 9.50
N CYS A 87 4.74 0.98 8.95
CA CYS A 87 3.99 -0.13 8.38
C CYS A 87 3.89 -1.28 9.40
N LEU A 88 2.66 -1.75 9.64
CA LEU A 88 2.36 -2.96 10.40
C LEU A 88 2.03 -4.08 9.42
N LEU A 89 2.83 -5.13 9.45
CA LEU A 89 2.62 -6.33 8.66
C LEU A 89 1.92 -7.38 9.52
N ASP A 90 0.62 -7.59 9.27
CA ASP A 90 -0.13 -8.70 9.85
C ASP A 90 0.08 -9.94 8.97
N MET A 91 0.94 -10.83 9.48
CA MET A 91 1.27 -12.11 8.83
C MET A 91 0.37 -13.26 9.31
N SER A 92 -0.64 -13.00 10.14
CA SER A 92 -1.60 -14.03 10.52
C SER A 92 -2.32 -14.55 9.27
N GLY A 93 -2.46 -15.88 9.15
CA GLY A 93 -3.07 -16.52 7.99
C GLY A 93 -2.23 -16.48 6.70
N TYR A 94 -1.01 -15.92 6.72
CA TYR A 94 -0.16 -15.90 5.55
C TYR A 94 0.35 -17.31 5.20
N SER A 95 0.04 -17.77 3.99
CA SER A 95 0.44 -19.10 3.53
C SER A 95 1.89 -19.12 3.06
N ILE A 96 2.66 -20.12 3.48
CA ILE A 96 4.00 -20.40 2.93
C ILE A 96 3.95 -20.64 1.40
N LYS A 97 2.81 -21.12 0.87
CA LYS A 97 2.61 -21.28 -0.58
C LYS A 97 2.68 -19.94 -1.34
N SER A 98 2.46 -18.83 -0.65
CA SER A 98 2.56 -17.47 -1.18
C SER A 98 4.00 -16.94 -1.24
N MET A 99 5.00 -17.67 -0.72
CA MET A 99 6.42 -17.29 -0.79
C MET A 99 7.13 -17.83 -2.06
N ARG A 100 6.43 -17.91 -3.19
CA ARG A 100 7.00 -18.37 -4.46
C ARG A 100 7.60 -17.22 -5.26
#